data_AF-A0A932MAN1-F1
#
_entry.id   AF-A0A932MAN1-F1
#
_cell.length_a   1.000
_cell.length_b   1.000
_cell.length_c   1.000
_cell.angle_alpha   90.00
_cell.angle_beta   90.00
_cell.angle_gamma   90.00
#
_symmetry.space_group_name_H-M   'P 1'
#
loop_
_entity.id
_entity.type
_entity.pdbx_description
1 polymer ?
#
loop_
_entity_poly.entity_id
_entity_poly.type
_entity_poly.pdbx_seq_one_letter_code
_entity_poly.pdbx_strand_id
1 'polypeptide(L)'
;MSFQSLRDYIARVDQMGELQRVAGAHWDLEIGALTELMAKSKTLLFDEIPGYPKGYRVLSNVLSTYTQMKEILGIPQHAKGKIELARAFKDRLKDYRPVPPVEVDSGPVLENVQQGGEVDVLKFPTPRWHELDGGRFIGTGHGVVTMDPDSL
;
A
#
# COMPACT_ATOMS: atom_id res chain seq x y z
N MET A 1 0.00 -7.61 -16.78
CA MET A 1 -0.20 -6.83 -15.54
C MET A 1 0.57 -5.54 -15.70
N SER A 2 0.02 -4.39 -15.30
CA SER A 2 0.69 -3.09 -15.52
C SER A 2 1.83 -2.81 -14.54
N PHE A 3 1.97 -3.60 -13.48
CA PHE A 3 3.05 -3.53 -12.49
C PHE A 3 3.23 -4.89 -11.78
N GLN A 4 4.42 -5.17 -11.23
CA GLN A 4 4.74 -6.43 -10.53
C GLN A 4 5.11 -6.23 -9.06
N SER A 5 5.24 -4.97 -8.61
CA SER A 5 5.62 -4.62 -7.25
C SER A 5 4.97 -3.30 -6.80
N LEU A 6 5.05 -2.99 -5.50
CA LEU A 6 4.61 -1.70 -5.00
C LEU A 6 5.46 -0.54 -5.54
N ARG A 7 6.75 -0.79 -5.83
CA ARG A 7 7.65 0.21 -6.44
C ARG A 7 7.18 0.57 -7.85
N ASP A 8 6.82 -0.45 -8.64
CA ASP A 8 6.25 -0.27 -9.98
C ASP A 8 4.89 0.45 -9.92
N TYR A 9 4.04 0.08 -8.95
CA TYR A 9 2.75 0.75 -8.75
C TYR A 9 2.92 2.24 -8.46
N ILE A 10 3.83 2.60 -7.55
CA ILE A 10 4.14 4.01 -7.23
C ILE A 10 4.58 4.75 -8.51
N ALA A 11 5.48 4.16 -9.30
CA ALA A 11 5.93 4.76 -10.56
C ALA A 11 4.76 4.93 -11.56
N ARG A 12 3.85 3.95 -11.60
CA ARG A 12 2.67 3.97 -12.48
C ARG A 12 1.70 5.08 -12.11
N VAL A 13 1.36 5.25 -10.82
CA VAL A 13 0.47 6.34 -10.39
C VAL A 13 1.13 7.71 -10.51
N ASP A 14 2.46 7.79 -10.39
CA ASP A 14 3.22 9.02 -10.67
C ASP A 14 3.07 9.44 -12.14
N GLN A 15 3.26 8.50 -13.08
CA GLN A 15 3.05 8.73 -14.51
C GLN A 15 1.61 9.15 -14.86
N MET A 16 0.63 8.74 -14.06
CA MET A 16 -0.78 9.13 -14.23
C MET A 16 -1.13 10.48 -13.59
N GLY A 17 -0.18 11.11 -12.88
CA GLY A 17 -0.41 12.35 -12.13
C GLY A 17 -1.23 12.17 -10.84
N GLU A 18 -1.43 10.92 -10.42
CA GLU A 18 -2.23 10.51 -9.25
C GLU A 18 -1.39 10.42 -7.96
N LEU A 19 -0.07 10.56 -8.05
CA LEU A 19 0.83 10.62 -6.90
C LEU A 19 1.04 12.07 -6.42
N GLN A 20 1.06 12.26 -5.11
CA GLN A 20 1.55 13.47 -4.48
C GLN A 20 2.61 13.11 -3.44
N ARG A 21 3.78 13.73 -3.57
CA ARG A 21 4.90 13.56 -2.64
C ARG A 21 4.81 14.61 -1.54
N VAL A 22 4.96 14.20 -0.29
CA VAL A 22 4.89 15.08 0.88
C VAL A 22 6.15 14.88 1.69
N ALA A 23 6.91 15.94 1.94
CA ALA A 23 8.12 15.88 2.76
C ALA A 23 7.85 16.48 4.14
N GLY A 24 8.42 15.90 5.19
CA GLY A 24 8.45 16.52 6.52
C GLY A 24 7.18 16.38 7.37
N ALA A 25 6.16 15.66 6.91
CA ALA A 25 4.96 15.41 7.70
C ALA A 25 5.27 14.50 8.89
N HIS A 26 4.81 14.87 10.08
CA HIS A 26 5.04 14.14 11.31
C HIS A 26 4.19 12.86 11.41
N TRP A 27 4.77 11.80 12.00
CA TRP A 27 4.07 10.51 12.20
C TRP A 27 2.93 10.61 13.21
N ASP A 28 2.99 11.58 14.12
CA ASP A 28 1.93 11.85 15.10
C ASP A 28 0.87 12.76 14.48
N LEU A 29 -0.26 12.17 14.06
CA LEU A 29 -1.46 12.82 13.53
C LEU A 29 -1.34 13.53 12.17
N GLU A 30 -0.22 14.14 11.80
CA GLU A 30 -0.15 14.90 10.54
C GLU A 30 -0.30 14.01 9.31
N ILE A 31 0.41 12.88 9.25
CA ILE A 31 0.26 11.88 8.17
C ILE A 31 -1.19 11.38 8.10
N GLY A 32 -1.82 11.11 9.25
CA GLY A 32 -3.21 10.67 9.31
C GLY A 32 -4.19 11.73 8.82
N ALA A 33 -4.06 12.96 9.31
CA ALA A 33 -4.90 14.08 8.90
C ALA A 33 -4.79 14.40 7.40
N LEU A 34 -3.57 14.40 6.84
CA LEU A 34 -3.36 14.59 5.40
C LEU A 34 -3.92 13.44 4.58
N THR A 35 -3.81 12.20 5.07
CA THR A 35 -4.40 11.02 4.45
C THR A 35 -5.92 11.16 4.36
N GLU A 36 -6.59 11.54 5.45
CA GLU A 36 -8.04 11.76 5.49
C GLU A 36 -8.49 12.92 4.59
N LEU A 37 -7.78 14.06 4.66
CA LEU A 37 -8.07 15.23 3.84
C LEU A 37 -8.03 14.90 2.34
N MET A 38 -7.15 13.97 1.94
CA MET A 38 -6.92 13.59 0.55
C MET A 38 -7.58 12.26 0.15
N ALA A 39 -8.43 11.66 1.01
CA ALA A 39 -8.91 10.28 0.89
C ALA A 39 -9.68 9.95 -0.42
N LYS A 40 -10.04 10.94 -1.24
CA LYS A 40 -10.72 10.78 -2.54
C LYS A 40 -9.99 11.46 -3.71
N SER A 41 -8.73 11.81 -3.53
CA SER A 41 -7.98 12.63 -4.49
C SER A 41 -6.75 11.93 -5.05
N LYS A 42 -5.69 11.77 -4.26
CA LYS A 42 -4.39 11.30 -4.72
C LYS A 42 -3.80 10.28 -3.76
N THR A 43 -2.97 9.40 -4.31
CA THR A 43 -2.05 8.59 -3.51
C THR A 43 -0.98 9.51 -2.92
N LEU A 44 -0.72 9.40 -1.62
CA LEU A 44 0.28 10.20 -0.94
C LEU A 44 1.51 9.35 -0.63
N LEU A 45 2.69 9.86 -0.98
CA LEU A 45 3.97 9.29 -0.59
C LEU A 45 4.71 10.27 0.31
N PHE A 46 4.77 9.95 1.59
CA PHE A 46 5.47 10.70 2.61
C PHE A 46 6.94 10.26 2.70
N ASP A 47 7.86 11.21 2.77
CA ASP A 47 9.29 10.99 3.00
C ASP A 47 9.84 12.09 3.93
N GLU A 48 11.09 11.94 4.35
CA GLU A 48 11.78 12.90 5.22
C GLU A 48 10.98 13.17 6.51
N ILE A 49 10.40 12.09 7.07
CA ILE A 49 9.54 12.12 8.24
C ILE A 49 10.39 12.46 9.48
N PRO A 50 10.03 13.49 10.26
CA PRO A 50 10.80 13.89 11.43
C PRO A 50 11.02 12.73 12.41
N GLY A 51 12.26 12.58 12.87
CA GLY A 51 12.67 11.48 13.75
C GLY A 51 13.08 10.19 13.03
N TYR A 52 13.00 10.13 11.69
CA TYR A 52 13.40 8.95 10.91
C TYR A 52 14.43 9.30 9.83
N PRO A 53 15.31 8.35 9.44
CA PRO A 53 16.23 8.56 8.32
C PRO A 53 15.48 8.77 7.00
N LYS A 54 16.06 9.56 6.09
CA LYS A 54 15.55 9.72 4.73
C LYS A 54 15.40 8.36 4.03
N GLY A 55 14.30 8.16 3.31
CA GLY A 55 13.98 6.90 2.62
C GLY A 55 13.05 5.97 3.41
N TYR A 56 12.85 6.23 4.70
CA TYR A 56 11.80 5.60 5.50
C TYR A 56 10.48 6.30 5.22
N ARG A 57 9.71 5.71 4.30
CA ARG A 57 8.55 6.36 3.67
C ARG A 57 7.24 5.71 4.07
N VAL A 58 6.17 6.49 4.05
CA VAL A 58 4.79 6.01 4.23
C VAL A 58 4.00 6.27 2.95
N LEU A 59 3.26 5.28 2.49
CA LEU A 59 2.35 5.40 1.35
C LEU A 59 0.91 5.29 1.87
N SER A 60 0.04 6.21 1.49
CA SER A 60 -1.39 6.16 1.83
C SER A 60 -2.27 6.45 0.61
N ASN A 61 -3.57 6.20 0.74
CA ASN A 61 -4.56 6.45 -0.33
C ASN A 61 -4.25 5.71 -1.64
N VAL A 62 -3.85 4.44 -1.56
CA VAL A 62 -3.50 3.61 -2.73
C VAL A 62 -4.72 3.12 -3.53
N LEU A 63 -5.93 3.24 -2.98
CA LEU A 63 -7.20 2.74 -3.56
C LEU A 63 -8.34 3.77 -3.45
N SER A 64 -7.99 5.04 -3.31
CA SER A 64 -8.89 6.14 -2.97
C SER A 64 -9.72 6.67 -4.15
N THR A 65 -9.33 6.38 -5.39
CA THR A 65 -10.06 6.79 -6.60
C THR A 65 -10.41 5.61 -7.49
N TYR A 66 -11.43 5.76 -8.36
CA TYR A 66 -11.74 4.73 -9.35
C TYR A 66 -10.59 4.51 -10.33
N THR A 67 -9.82 5.54 -10.62
CA THR A 67 -8.64 5.43 -11.48
C THR A 67 -7.62 4.47 -10.87
N GLN A 68 -7.31 4.63 -9.58
CA GLN A 68 -6.42 3.74 -8.82
C GLN A 68 -6.98 2.33 -8.71
N MET A 69 -8.27 2.17 -8.37
CA MET A 69 -8.92 0.86 -8.30
C MET A 69 -8.89 0.14 -9.65
N LYS A 70 -9.16 0.83 -10.77
CA LYS A 70 -9.09 0.24 -12.11
C LYS A 70 -7.69 -0.23 -12.46
N GLU A 71 -6.68 0.55 -12.11
CA GLU A 71 -5.27 0.20 -12.33
C GLU A 71 -4.91 -1.06 -11.53
N ILE A 72 -5.25 -1.12 -10.23
CA ILE A 72 -4.95 -2.27 -9.38
C ILE A 72 -5.70 -3.54 -9.79
N LEU A 73 -6.98 -3.40 -10.12
CA LEU A 73 -7.84 -4.53 -10.51
C LEU A 73 -7.66 -4.92 -11.99
N GLY A 74 -6.79 -4.24 -12.74
CA GLY A 74 -6.61 -4.45 -14.18
C GLY A 74 -7.91 -4.31 -14.98
N ILE A 75 -8.79 -3.40 -14.56
CA ILE A 75 -10.05 -3.11 -15.23
C ILE A 75 -9.81 -2.03 -16.29
N PRO A 76 -10.34 -2.17 -17.52
CA PRO A 76 -10.14 -1.17 -18.55
C PRO A 76 -10.56 0.23 -18.12
N GLN A 77 -9.73 1.23 -18.42
CA GLN A 77 -9.92 2.61 -17.96
C GLN A 77 -11.20 3.26 -18.48
N HIS A 78 -11.78 2.75 -19.58
CA HIS A 78 -13.03 3.23 -20.16
C HIS A 78 -14.28 2.81 -19.38
N ALA A 79 -14.19 1.91 -18.40
CA ALA A 79 -15.30 1.57 -17.51
C ALA A 79 -15.69 2.80 -16.67
N LYS A 80 -16.98 3.14 -16.68
CA LYS A 80 -17.56 4.35 -16.09
C LYS A 80 -18.35 4.04 -14.82
N GLY A 81 -17.92 4.64 -13.73
CA GLY A 81 -18.65 4.65 -12.47
C GLY A 81 -18.63 3.33 -11.69
N LYS A 82 -19.25 3.37 -10.50
CA LYS A 82 -19.21 2.29 -9.49
C LYS A 82 -19.78 0.97 -10.00
N ILE A 83 -20.89 1.03 -10.74
CA ILE A 83 -21.63 -0.17 -11.17
C ILE A 83 -20.83 -0.96 -12.20
N GLU A 84 -20.24 -0.30 -13.19
CA GLU A 84 -19.42 -0.97 -14.19
C GLU A 84 -18.15 -1.54 -13.58
N LEU A 85 -17.52 -0.83 -12.64
CA LEU A 85 -16.37 -1.34 -11.90
C LEU A 85 -16.72 -2.63 -11.12
N ALA A 86 -17.85 -2.61 -10.39
CA ALA A 86 -18.31 -3.77 -9.64
C ALA A 86 -18.66 -4.96 -10.54
N ARG A 87 -19.31 -4.71 -11.69
CA ARG A 87 -19.61 -5.75 -12.69
C ARG A 87 -18.33 -6.34 -13.29
N ALA A 88 -17.40 -5.50 -13.73
CA ALA A 88 -16.13 -5.95 -14.31
C ALA A 88 -15.33 -6.80 -13.32
N PHE A 89 -15.28 -6.39 -12.05
CA PHE A 89 -14.62 -7.17 -11.01
C PHE A 89 -15.33 -8.51 -10.76
N LYS A 90 -16.67 -8.50 -10.66
CA LYS A 90 -17.49 -9.73 -10.50
C LYS A 90 -17.27 -10.70 -11.66
N ASP A 91 -17.28 -10.20 -12.90
CA ASP A 91 -17.10 -11.04 -14.08
C ASP A 91 -15.71 -11.65 -14.13
N ARG A 92 -14.67 -10.88 -13.77
CA ARG A 92 -13.30 -11.41 -13.63
C ARG A 92 -13.20 -12.53 -12.59
N LEU A 93 -13.94 -12.45 -11.50
CA LEU A 93 -13.95 -13.49 -10.45
C LEU A 93 -14.60 -14.80 -10.89
N LYS A 94 -15.53 -14.79 -11.87
CA LYS A 94 -16.19 -16.03 -12.36
C LYS A 94 -15.20 -17.00 -12.99
N ASP A 95 -14.24 -16.45 -13.73
CA ASP A 95 -13.22 -17.22 -14.44
C ASP A 95 -11.92 -17.35 -13.66
N TYR A 96 -11.91 -16.91 -12.39
CA TYR A 96 -10.73 -17.00 -11.56
C TYR A 96 -10.30 -18.46 -11.38
N ARG A 97 -9.02 -18.70 -11.63
CA ARG A 97 -8.31 -19.95 -11.34
C ARG A 97 -7.06 -19.59 -10.56
N PRO A 98 -6.84 -20.17 -9.36
CA PRO A 98 -5.60 -19.97 -8.63
C PRO A 98 -4.41 -20.34 -9.51
N VAL A 99 -3.44 -19.45 -9.58
CA VAL A 99 -2.13 -19.73 -10.19
C VAL A 99 -1.19 -20.08 -9.03
N PRO A 100 -0.60 -21.28 -9.01
CA PRO A 100 0.35 -21.65 -7.96
C PRO A 100 1.51 -20.64 -7.89
N PRO A 101 1.97 -20.28 -6.68
CA PRO A 101 3.15 -19.45 -6.53
C PRO A 101 4.38 -20.17 -7.10
N VAL A 102 5.35 -19.40 -7.58
CA VAL A 102 6.67 -19.90 -7.97
C VAL A 102 7.63 -19.59 -6.83
N GLU A 103 8.32 -20.62 -6.35
CA GLU A 103 9.39 -20.46 -5.36
C GLU A 103 10.62 -19.84 -6.02
N VAL A 104 11.23 -18.88 -5.34
CA VAL A 104 12.41 -18.15 -5.82
C VAL A 104 13.42 -18.03 -4.67
N ASP A 105 14.71 -18.06 -5.01
CA ASP A 105 15.79 -18.06 -4.00
C ASP A 105 16.00 -16.70 -3.32
N SER A 106 15.56 -15.60 -3.95
CA SER A 106 15.77 -14.25 -3.45
C SER A 106 14.78 -13.24 -4.03
N GLY A 107 14.74 -12.05 -3.44
CA GLY A 107 13.99 -10.91 -3.95
C GLY A 107 14.26 -9.62 -3.17
N PRO A 108 13.81 -8.46 -3.67
CA PRO A 108 14.11 -7.14 -3.06
C PRO A 108 13.64 -6.95 -1.62
N VAL A 109 12.77 -7.84 -1.12
CA VAL A 109 12.32 -7.84 0.28
C VAL A 109 13.41 -8.33 1.25
N LEU A 110 14.40 -9.09 0.75
CA LEU A 110 15.50 -9.66 1.53
C LEU A 110 16.77 -8.79 1.55
N GLU A 111 16.73 -7.59 0.96
CA GLU A 111 17.89 -6.67 0.92
C GLU A 111 18.30 -6.15 2.31
N ASN A 112 17.36 -6.14 3.27
CA ASN A 112 17.59 -5.72 4.64
C ASN A 112 16.94 -6.72 5.59
N VAL A 113 17.72 -7.40 6.42
CA VAL A 113 17.25 -8.43 7.35
C VAL A 113 17.65 -8.03 8.77
N GLN A 114 16.70 -8.09 9.70
CA GLN A 114 16.92 -7.91 11.13
C GLN A 114 16.41 -9.14 11.87
N GLN A 115 17.17 -9.64 12.85
CA GLN A 115 16.81 -10.85 13.59
C GLN A 115 17.00 -10.68 15.10
N GLY A 116 16.19 -11.41 15.87
CA GLY A 116 16.28 -11.42 17.34
C GLY A 116 16.18 -10.02 17.95
N GLY A 117 17.18 -9.63 18.74
CA GLY A 117 17.20 -8.34 19.44
C GLY A 117 17.36 -7.10 18.54
N GLU A 118 17.63 -7.27 17.25
CA GLU A 118 17.71 -6.16 16.30
C GLU A 118 16.34 -5.68 15.79
N VAL A 119 15.29 -6.47 16.05
CA VAL A 119 13.92 -6.18 15.60
C VAL A 119 13.33 -5.06 16.44
N ASP A 120 13.11 -3.91 15.80
CA ASP A 120 12.42 -2.77 16.37
C ASP A 120 11.34 -2.29 15.40
N VAL A 121 10.07 -2.49 15.78
CA VAL A 121 8.92 -2.06 14.97
C VAL A 121 8.77 -0.54 14.90
N LEU A 122 9.33 0.19 15.87
CA LEU A 122 9.34 1.64 15.91
C LEU A 122 10.50 2.26 15.12
N LYS A 123 11.38 1.44 14.53
CA LYS A 123 12.35 1.88 13.52
C LYS A 123 11.69 2.40 12.26
N PHE A 124 10.46 1.96 11.98
CA PHE A 124 9.65 2.44 10.87
C PHE A 124 8.72 3.57 11.31
N PRO A 125 8.44 4.55 10.43
CA PRO A 125 7.61 5.72 10.71
C PRO A 125 6.12 5.38 10.82
N THR A 126 5.80 4.56 11.82
CA THR A 126 4.46 4.06 12.09
C THR A 126 3.58 5.22 12.55
N PRO A 127 2.52 5.59 11.81
CA PRO A 127 1.70 6.71 12.21
C PRO A 127 0.82 6.39 13.42
N ARG A 128 0.54 7.42 14.22
CA ARG A 128 -0.73 7.48 14.97
C ARG A 128 -1.73 8.16 14.04
N TRP A 129 -2.75 7.44 13.58
CA TRP A 129 -3.59 7.88 12.47
C TRP A 129 -4.66 8.87 12.93
N HIS A 130 -5.25 8.60 14.10
CA HIS A 130 -6.32 9.41 14.66
C HIS A 130 -6.01 9.80 16.11
N GLU A 131 -6.54 10.94 16.56
CA GLU A 131 -6.25 11.51 17.90
C GLU A 131 -6.59 10.53 19.04
N LEU A 132 -7.66 9.77 18.85
CA LEU A 132 -8.20 8.83 19.84
C LEU A 132 -7.66 7.40 19.70
N ASP A 133 -6.70 7.17 18.80
CA ASP A 133 -6.03 5.88 18.71
C ASP A 133 -5.29 5.57 20.01
N GLY A 134 -5.41 4.32 20.48
CA GLY A 134 -4.68 3.84 21.66
C GLY A 134 -3.16 3.70 21.44
N GLY A 135 -2.67 3.91 20.22
CA GLY A 135 -1.26 3.79 19.88
C GLY A 135 -0.99 3.98 18.39
N ARG A 136 0.23 3.66 17.97
CA ARG A 136 0.63 3.71 16.55
C ARG A 136 0.24 2.40 15.85
N PHE A 137 -0.30 2.47 14.63
CA PHE A 137 -0.73 1.28 13.88
C PHE A 137 0.13 1.08 12.62
N ILE A 138 0.93 0.00 12.62
CA ILE A 138 1.87 -0.33 11.54
C ILE A 138 1.24 -1.09 10.37
N GLY A 139 0.20 -1.87 10.64
CA GLY A 139 -0.45 -2.73 9.66
C GLY A 139 -1.86 -2.25 9.28
N THR A 140 -1.99 -1.16 8.52
CA THR A 140 -3.31 -0.66 8.07
C THR A 140 -3.60 -0.92 6.58
N GLY A 141 -2.59 -1.36 5.81
CA GLY A 141 -2.71 -1.70 4.39
C GLY A 141 -1.78 -2.85 4.02
N HIS A 142 -2.02 -4.03 4.59
CA HIS A 142 -1.15 -5.21 4.47
C HIS A 142 -1.97 -6.51 4.39
N GLY A 143 -1.29 -7.62 4.10
CA GLY A 143 -1.83 -8.97 4.24
C GLY A 143 -1.10 -9.74 5.34
N VAL A 144 -1.81 -10.63 6.04
CA VAL A 144 -1.23 -11.53 7.04
C VAL A 144 -1.16 -12.93 6.41
N VAL A 145 0.04 -13.50 6.36
CA VAL A 145 0.28 -14.86 5.84
C VAL A 145 0.36 -15.81 7.02
N THR A 146 -0.46 -16.86 6.98
CA THR A 146 -0.48 -17.93 7.97
C THR A 146 -0.48 -19.28 7.26
N MET A 147 -0.08 -20.34 7.97
CA MET A 147 -0.04 -21.71 7.48
C MET A 147 -0.81 -22.60 8.47
N ASP A 148 -1.57 -23.56 7.97
CA ASP A 148 -2.23 -24.55 8.80
C ASP A 148 -1.14 -25.44 9.45
N PRO A 149 -1.12 -25.57 10.79
CA PRO A 149 -0.09 -26.35 11.49
C PRO A 149 -0.02 -27.82 11.05
N ASP A 150 -1.11 -28.37 10.49
CA ASP A 150 -1.19 -29.77 10.05
C ASP A 150 -0.83 -29.96 8.57
N SER A 151 -0.46 -28.88 7.85
CA SER A 151 -0.28 -28.90 6.39
C SER A 151 1.19 -29.05 5.91
N LEU A 152 2.05 -29.66 6.73
CA LEU A 152 3.44 -30.02 6.39
C LEU A 152 3.62 -31.53 6.16
#